data_AF-A0A927A0S9-F1
#
_entry.id   AF-A0A927A0S9-F1
#
_cell.length_a   1.000
_cell.length_b   1.000
_cell.length_c   1.000
_cell.angle_alpha   90.00
_cell.angle_beta   90.00
_cell.angle_gamma   90.00
#
_symmetry.space_group_name_H-M   'P 1'
#
loop_
_entity.id
_entity.type
_entity.pdbx_description
1 polymer ?
#
loop_
_entity_poly.entity_id
_entity_poly.type
_entity_poly.pdbx_seq_one_letter_code
_entity_poly.pdbx_strand_id
1 'polypeptide(L)'
;MLLTSTDAGKIALEFLLADWNISEDYRDWFTIFNSRLTGEYWYIVELGVEGFPDKWFIQVYDTGACDPNYTFISPISGSEGYLDLKNLPDIIADVLVAERNSR
;
A
#
# COMPACT_ATOMS: atom_id res chain seq x y z
N MET A 1 -15.81 -12.98 -13.13
CA MET A 1 -14.58 -13.51 -13.74
C MET A 1 -13.49 -13.29 -12.72
N LEU A 2 -12.74 -14.31 -12.32
CA LEU A 2 -11.68 -14.14 -11.32
C LEU A 2 -10.62 -13.18 -11.86
N LEU A 3 -10.24 -12.19 -11.06
CA LEU A 3 -9.12 -11.29 -11.38
C LEU A 3 -7.82 -12.09 -11.51
N THR A 4 -6.84 -11.60 -12.25
CA THR A 4 -5.48 -12.12 -12.11
C THR A 4 -4.82 -11.53 -10.87
N SER A 5 -3.79 -12.20 -10.32
CA SER A 5 -2.98 -11.62 -9.24
C SER A 5 -2.40 -10.25 -9.62
N THR A 6 -1.99 -10.08 -10.88
CA THR A 6 -1.48 -8.81 -11.38
C THR A 6 -2.56 -7.72 -11.37
N ASP A 7 -3.78 -8.04 -11.79
CA ASP A 7 -4.89 -7.07 -11.79
C ASP A 7 -5.27 -6.67 -10.36
N ALA A 8 -5.37 -7.64 -9.45
CA ALA A 8 -5.61 -7.36 -8.04
C ALA A 8 -4.53 -6.43 -7.46
N GLY A 9 -3.26 -6.65 -7.83
CA GLY A 9 -2.16 -5.79 -7.42
C GLY A 9 -2.32 -4.35 -7.90
N LYS A 10 -2.68 -4.15 -9.17
CA LYS A 10 -2.91 -2.81 -9.75
C LYS A 10 -4.09 -2.10 -9.09
N ILE A 11 -5.18 -2.83 -8.86
CA ILE A 11 -6.39 -2.31 -8.20
C ILE A 11 -6.07 -1.85 -6.77
N ALA A 12 -5.31 -2.64 -6.00
CA ALA A 12 -4.89 -2.26 -4.66
C ALA A 12 -4.02 -0.99 -4.64
N LEU A 13 -3.11 -0.87 -5.60
CA LEU A 13 -2.26 0.31 -5.74
C LEU A 13 -3.09 1.55 -6.08
N GLU A 14 -3.97 1.46 -7.08
CA GLU A 14 -4.86 2.56 -7.48
C GLU A 14 -5.79 2.98 -6.33
N PHE A 15 -6.32 2.00 -5.58
CA PHE A 15 -7.09 2.25 -4.38
C PHE A 15 -6.30 3.03 -3.33
N LEU A 16 -5.06 2.63 -3.03
CA LEU A 16 -4.22 3.32 -2.04
C LEU A 16 -3.89 4.75 -2.46
N LEU A 17 -3.51 4.94 -3.74
CA LEU A 17 -3.21 6.28 -4.26
C LEU A 17 -4.44 7.19 -4.16
N ALA A 18 -5.62 6.67 -4.47
CA ALA A 18 -6.87 7.42 -4.35
C ALA A 18 -7.22 7.73 -2.88
N ASP A 19 -7.06 6.77 -1.96
CA ASP A 19 -7.36 6.92 -0.53
C ASP A 19 -6.50 8.02 0.12
N TRP A 20 -5.22 8.06 -0.22
CA TRP A 20 -4.28 9.08 0.23
C TRP A 20 -4.23 10.34 -0.64
N ASN A 21 -5.07 10.42 -1.69
CA ASN A 21 -5.11 11.52 -2.65
C ASN A 21 -3.73 11.83 -3.28
N ILE A 22 -2.97 10.79 -3.59
CA ILE A 22 -1.66 10.83 -4.25
C ILE A 22 -1.85 10.82 -5.77
N SER A 23 -1.13 11.69 -6.49
CA SER A 23 -1.13 11.68 -7.96
C SER A 23 -0.56 10.36 -8.51
N GLU A 24 -1.09 9.88 -9.64
CA GLU A 24 -0.53 8.75 -10.40
C GLU A 24 0.93 8.98 -10.81
N ASP A 25 1.41 10.23 -10.85
CA ASP A 25 2.83 10.55 -11.13
C ASP A 25 3.78 9.95 -10.08
N TYR A 26 3.27 9.63 -8.89
CA TYR A 26 4.03 9.00 -7.81
C TYR A 26 3.89 7.48 -7.76
N ARG A 27 3.14 6.87 -8.69
CA ARG A 27 2.88 5.43 -8.73
C ARG A 27 4.17 4.61 -8.71
N ASP A 28 5.20 5.07 -9.42
CA ASP A 28 6.49 4.37 -9.55
C ASP A 28 7.28 4.29 -8.25
N TRP A 29 6.92 5.06 -7.22
CA TRP A 29 7.52 4.93 -5.88
C TRP A 29 6.99 3.73 -5.10
N PHE A 30 5.88 3.14 -5.54
CA PHE A 30 5.26 2.00 -4.89
C PHE A 30 5.63 0.71 -5.61
N THR A 31 5.89 -0.33 -4.83
CA THR A 31 6.17 -1.68 -5.31
C THR A 31 5.10 -2.62 -4.79
N ILE A 32 4.52 -3.41 -5.69
CA ILE A 32 3.67 -4.55 -5.34
C ILE A 32 4.58 -5.74 -5.10
N PHE A 33 4.79 -6.11 -3.84
CA PHE A 33 5.67 -7.22 -3.47
C PHE A 33 5.01 -8.57 -3.71
N ASN A 34 3.71 -8.66 -3.46
CA ASN A 34 2.96 -9.89 -3.61
C ASN A 34 1.48 -9.61 -3.88
N SER A 35 0.83 -10.52 -4.60
CA SER A 35 -0.61 -10.54 -4.76
C SER A 35 -1.07 -11.99 -4.86
N ARG A 36 -1.69 -12.47 -3.79
CA ARG A 36 -2.06 -13.88 -3.67
C ARG A 36 -3.56 -14.03 -3.48
N LEU A 37 -4.16 -14.95 -4.24
CA LEU A 37 -5.52 -15.40 -3.98
C LEU A 37 -5.57 -16.08 -2.61
N THR A 38 -6.51 -15.65 -1.78
CA THR A 38 -6.79 -16.21 -0.45
C THR A 38 -8.26 -16.62 -0.41
N GLY A 39 -8.54 -17.87 -0.04
CA GLY A 39 -9.90 -18.41 -0.19
C GLY A 39 -10.27 -18.61 -1.66
N GLU A 40 -11.54 -18.35 -2.01
CA GLU A 40 -12.06 -18.59 -3.36
C GLU A 40 -12.27 -17.33 -4.21
N TYR A 41 -12.39 -16.14 -3.60
CA TYR A 41 -12.87 -14.92 -4.30
C TYR A 41 -12.18 -13.61 -3.89
N TRP A 42 -11.05 -13.67 -3.18
CA TRP A 42 -10.36 -12.44 -2.76
C TRP A 42 -8.85 -12.61 -2.70
N TYR A 43 -8.14 -11.50 -2.84
CA TYR A 43 -6.69 -11.43 -2.89
C TYR A 43 -6.20 -10.65 -1.69
N ILE A 44 -5.03 -11.06 -1.16
CA ILE A 44 -4.24 -10.21 -0.27
C ILE A 44 -3.09 -9.67 -1.11
N VAL A 45 -3.07 -8.35 -1.26
CA VAL A 45 -2.00 -7.61 -1.93
C VAL A 45 -1.10 -6.99 -0.89
N GLU A 46 0.19 -7.23 -1.04
CA GLU A 46 1.25 -6.62 -0.24
C GLU A 46 1.95 -5.59 -1.11
N LEU A 47 1.95 -4.34 -0.67
CA LEU A 47 2.61 -3.23 -1.34
C LEU A 47 3.38 -2.37 -0.34
N GLY A 48 4.36 -1.62 -0.83
CA GLY A 48 5.12 -0.66 -0.02
C GLY A 48 5.89 0.32 -0.87
N VAL A 49 6.59 1.25 -0.22
CA VAL A 49 7.47 2.19 -0.92
C VAL A 49 8.81 1.51 -1.18
N GLU A 50 9.35 1.65 -2.39
CA GLU A 50 10.62 1.01 -2.75
C GLU A 50 11.75 1.47 -1.82
N GLY A 51 12.49 0.51 -1.26
CA GLY A 51 13.59 0.80 -0.32
C GLY A 51 13.16 1.00 1.14
N PHE A 52 11.86 0.94 1.44
CA PHE A 52 11.32 1.06 2.80
C PHE A 52 10.75 -0.26 3.30
N PRO A 53 10.83 -0.54 4.62
CA PRO A 53 10.31 -1.77 5.18
C PRO A 53 8.79 -1.73 5.45
N ASP A 54 8.17 -0.56 5.27
CA ASP A 54 6.75 -0.29 5.48
C ASP A 54 5.88 -1.03 4.45
N LYS A 55 4.82 -1.67 4.93
CA LYS A 55 3.94 -2.50 4.10
C LYS A 55 2.48 -2.26 4.38
N TRP A 56 1.72 -2.11 3.30
CA TRP A 56 0.27 -2.18 3.29
C TRP A 56 -0.17 -3.58 2.84
N PHE A 57 -1.17 -4.10 3.53
CA PHE A 57 -1.86 -5.34 3.22
C PHE A 57 -3.31 -5.02 2.90
N ILE A 58 -3.64 -5.06 1.61
CA ILE A 58 -4.94 -4.66 1.08
C ILE A 58 -5.67 -5.89 0.58
N GLN A 59 -6.92 -6.05 1.02
CA GLN A 59 -7.81 -7.09 0.51
C GLN A 59 -8.54 -6.58 -0.75
N VAL A 60 -8.48 -7.36 -1.83
CA VAL A 60 -9.15 -7.06 -3.10
C VAL A 60 -10.11 -8.20 -3.44
N TYR A 61 -11.39 -7.90 -3.58
CA TYR A 61 -12.40 -8.87 -3.99
C TYR A 61 -12.34 -9.11 -5.50
N ASP A 62 -12.81 -10.27 -5.97
CA ASP A 62 -12.93 -10.60 -7.40
C ASP A 62 -13.84 -9.63 -8.19
N THR A 63 -14.68 -8.87 -7.49
CA THR A 63 -15.46 -7.75 -8.03
C THR A 63 -14.62 -6.51 -8.38
N GLY A 64 -13.36 -6.46 -7.94
CA GLY A 64 -12.48 -5.29 -8.06
C GLY A 64 -12.64 -4.27 -6.93
N ALA A 65 -13.48 -4.53 -5.93
CA ALA A 65 -13.57 -3.69 -4.74
C ALA A 65 -12.41 -3.97 -3.77
N CYS A 66 -11.96 -2.95 -3.04
CA CYS A 66 -11.00 -3.08 -1.95
C CYS A 66 -11.69 -2.95 -0.59
N ASP A 67 -11.18 -3.65 0.43
CA ASP A 67 -11.55 -3.37 1.82
C ASP A 67 -10.86 -2.06 2.26
N PRO A 68 -11.61 -1.01 2.65
CA PRO A 68 -11.01 0.24 3.10
C PRO A 68 -10.28 0.11 4.44
N ASN A 69 -10.53 -0.94 5.21
CA ASN A 69 -9.85 -1.20 6.49
C ASN A 69 -8.59 -2.03 6.29
N TYR A 70 -7.73 -1.63 5.35
CA TYR A 70 -6.45 -2.29 5.13
C TYR A 70 -5.54 -2.20 6.36
N THR A 71 -4.53 -3.07 6.39
CA THR A 71 -3.56 -3.11 7.48
C THR A 71 -2.24 -2.53 7.03
N PHE A 72 -1.68 -1.61 7.83
CA PHE A 72 -0.32 -1.12 7.66
C PHE A 72 0.59 -1.72 8.74
N ILE A 73 1.79 -2.16 8.35
CA ILE A 73 2.81 -2.68 9.25
C ILE A 73 4.14 -1.99 8.94
N SER A 74 4.74 -1.39 9.97
CA SER A 74 6.10 -0.87 9.92
C SER A 74 6.92 -1.40 11.08
N PRO A 75 8.20 -1.77 10.87
CA PRO A 75 9.12 -2.03 11.96
C PRO A 75 9.67 -0.74 12.60
N ILE A 76 9.38 0.43 12.03
CA ILE A 76 9.84 1.73 12.52
C ILE A 76 8.67 2.41 13.22
N SER A 77 8.85 2.72 14.50
CA SER A 77 7.84 3.47 15.25
C SER A 77 7.88 4.95 14.87
N GLY A 78 6.73 5.62 14.83
CA GLY A 78 6.66 7.07 14.68
C GLY A 78 7.45 7.86 15.75
N SER A 79 7.76 7.22 16.89
CA SER A 79 8.60 7.79 17.95
C SER A 79 10.10 7.76 17.66
N GLU A 80 10.55 6.95 16.69
CA GLU A 80 11.98 6.80 16.33
C GLU A 80 12.46 7.87 15.34
N GLY A 81 11.54 8.72 14.88
CA GLY A 81 11.80 9.81 13.93
C GLY A 81 11.72 9.38 12.47
N TYR A 82 11.94 10.34 11.56
CA TYR A 82 11.69 10.21 10.11
C TYR A 82 12.90 10.58 9.26
N LEU A 83 14.11 10.34 9.79
CA LEU A 83 15.35 10.69 9.10
C LEU A 83 15.55 9.86 7.82
N ASP A 84 14.93 8.69 7.76
CA ASP A 84 14.89 7.77 6.62
C ASP A 84 14.07 8.33 5.45
N LEU A 85 13.07 9.19 5.71
CA LEU A 85 12.16 9.70 4.68
C LEU A 85 12.71 10.91 3.90
N LYS A 86 13.90 11.41 4.23
CA LYS A 86 14.44 12.68 3.66
C LYS A 86 14.61 12.71 2.14
N ASN A 87 14.71 11.55 1.51
CA ASN A 87 14.89 11.44 0.06
C ASN A 87 13.58 11.11 -0.69
N LEU A 88 12.46 11.00 0.04
CA LEU A 88 11.15 10.79 -0.55
C LEU A 88 10.52 12.12 -0.96
N PRO A 89 9.63 12.10 -1.96
CA PRO A 89 8.70 13.19 -2.20
C PRO A 89 7.87 13.47 -0.94
N ASP A 90 7.63 14.75 -0.66
CA ASP A 90 6.94 15.20 0.56
C ASP A 90 5.61 14.46 0.79
N ILE A 91 4.80 14.28 -0.26
CA ILE A 91 3.51 13.57 -0.15
C ILE A 91 3.65 12.11 0.30
N ILE A 92 4.69 11.41 -0.14
CA ILE A 92 4.93 10.01 0.25
C ILE A 92 5.48 9.94 1.67
N ALA A 93 6.37 10.87 2.02
CA ALA A 93 6.90 10.99 3.37
C ALA A 93 5.76 11.26 4.38
N ASP A 94 4.85 12.18 4.05
CA ASP A 94 3.70 12.53 4.89
C ASP A 94 2.76 11.33 5.11
N VAL A 95 2.52 10.54 4.07
CA VAL A 95 1.70 9.31 4.16
C VAL A 95 2.34 8.29 5.10
N LEU A 96 3.65 8.03 4.94
CA LEU A 96 4.37 7.12 5.83
C LEU A 96 4.40 7.61 7.28
N VAL A 97 4.56 8.91 7.50
CA VAL A 97 4.48 9.52 8.84
C VAL A 97 3.09 9.30 9.42
N ALA A 98 2.03 9.58 8.66
CA ALA A 98 0.66 9.39 9.12
C ALA A 98 0.39 7.93 9.51
N GLU A 99 0.77 6.99 8.65
CA GLU A 99 0.60 5.55 8.87
C GLU A 99 1.35 5.05 10.11
N ARG A 100 2.64 5.40 10.25
CA ARG A 100 3.48 5.03 11.41
C ARG A 100 3.00 5.62 12.74
N ASN A 101 2.16 6.67 12.73
CA ASN A 101 1.57 7.26 13.93
C ASN A 101 0.12 6.81 14.19
N SER A 102 -0.53 6.18 13.21
CA SER A 102 -1.95 5.87 13.27
C SER A 102 -2.29 4.60 14.07
N ARG A 103 -1.28 3.78 14.39
CA ARG A 103 -1.42 2.45 15.02
C ARG A 103 -0.33 2.21 16.04
#